data_AF-U2UUJ0-F1
#
_entry.id   AF-U2UUJ0-F1
#
_cell.length_a   1.000
_cell.length_b   1.000
_cell.length_c   1.000
_cell.angle_alpha   90.00
_cell.angle_beta   90.00
_cell.angle_gamma   90.00
#
_symmetry.space_group_name_H-M   'P 1'
#
loop_
_entity.id
_entity.type
_entity.pdbx_description
1 polymer ?
#
loop_
_entity_poly.entity_id
_entity_poly.type
_entity_poly.pdbx_seq_one_letter_code
_entity_poly.pdbx_strand_id
1 'polypeptide(L)'
;MDGTLGEGWREGGQMTVELAVVLPVTIAVVLVAINLLRFSAACASFDRVALDAVVSQGVAPAGDQNRAAAVDEVRSCIQGALQDDDLAVEVSAEQLSGGAGDVSGGRGVGFPVSPLLTRFTCTMHYRPWPQVDSFAGVRVGTPLTIDHTRSLVVDRFRAGVVV
;
A
#
# COMPACT_ATOMS: atom_id res chain seq x y z
N MET A 1 -56.19 -35.19 -14.83
CA MET A 1 -55.02 -34.64 -15.56
C MET A 1 -54.79 -33.23 -15.02
N ASP A 2 -54.18 -33.11 -13.83
CA ASP A 2 -54.10 -31.83 -13.09
C ASP A 2 -52.81 -31.71 -12.23
N GLY A 3 -51.72 -32.34 -12.69
CA GLY A 3 -50.44 -32.36 -11.96
C GLY A 3 -49.35 -31.47 -12.56
N THR A 4 -49.39 -31.23 -13.87
CA THR A 4 -48.25 -30.68 -14.62
C THR A 4 -48.12 -29.15 -14.55
N LEU A 5 -49.19 -28.44 -14.16
CA LEU A 5 -49.14 -26.97 -14.02
C LEU A 5 -48.57 -26.53 -12.66
N GLY A 6 -48.56 -27.37 -11.63
CA GLY A 6 -48.02 -27.02 -10.31
C GLY A 6 -46.51 -27.23 -10.17
N GLU A 7 -45.93 -28.14 -10.96
CA GLU A 7 -44.51 -28.52 -10.88
C GLU A 7 -43.61 -27.45 -11.51
N GLY A 8 -43.97 -26.92 -12.70
CA GLY A 8 -43.16 -25.89 -13.36
C GLY A 8 -43.04 -24.57 -12.58
N TRP A 9 -44.06 -24.20 -11.79
CA TRP A 9 -44.00 -23.02 -10.91
C TRP A 9 -43.18 -23.27 -9.64
N ARG A 10 -43.18 -24.52 -9.16
CA ARG A 10 -42.34 -24.94 -8.03
C ARG A 10 -40.88 -25.00 -8.43
N GLU A 11 -40.54 -25.56 -9.59
CA GLU A 11 -39.17 -25.62 -10.09
C GLU A 11 -38.63 -24.24 -10.48
N GLY A 12 -39.43 -23.41 -11.16
CA GLY A 12 -39.04 -22.02 -11.48
C GLY A 12 -38.88 -21.14 -10.23
N GLY A 13 -39.76 -21.31 -9.24
CA GLY A 13 -39.67 -20.64 -7.95
C GLY A 13 -38.45 -21.09 -7.15
N GLN A 14 -38.18 -22.39 -7.10
CA GLN A 14 -37.04 -22.96 -6.38
C GLN A 14 -35.71 -22.50 -7.00
N MET A 15 -35.56 -22.53 -8.32
CA MET A 15 -34.35 -22.02 -8.98
C MET A 15 -34.12 -20.51 -8.73
N THR A 16 -35.19 -19.74 -8.60
CA THR A 16 -35.11 -18.31 -8.26
C THR A 16 -34.70 -18.07 -6.80
N VAL A 17 -35.18 -18.90 -5.87
CA VAL A 17 -34.80 -18.80 -4.44
C VAL A 17 -33.34 -19.15 -4.25
N GLU A 18 -32.85 -20.22 -4.90
CA GLU A 18 -31.43 -20.58 -4.87
C GLU A 18 -30.56 -19.43 -5.41
N LEU A 19 -30.94 -18.83 -6.55
CA LEU A 19 -30.22 -17.68 -7.11
C LEU A 19 -30.27 -16.46 -6.19
N ALA A 20 -31.41 -16.16 -5.56
CA ALA A 20 -31.56 -15.03 -4.67
C ALA A 20 -30.67 -15.11 -3.42
N VAL A 21 -30.33 -16.32 -2.99
CA VAL A 21 -29.41 -16.56 -1.86
C VAL A 21 -27.95 -16.56 -2.33
N VAL A 22 -27.66 -17.16 -3.49
CA VAL A 22 -26.28 -17.28 -4.00
C VAL A 22 -25.77 -15.97 -4.59
N LEU A 23 -26.64 -15.19 -5.23
CA LEU A 23 -26.24 -13.98 -5.95
C LEU A 23 -25.60 -12.92 -5.02
N PRO A 24 -26.17 -12.55 -3.86
CA PRO A 24 -25.54 -11.57 -2.96
C PRO A 24 -24.16 -12.01 -2.47
N VAL A 25 -24.01 -13.30 -2.13
CA VAL A 25 -22.74 -13.88 -1.69
C VAL A 25 -21.72 -13.84 -2.81
N THR A 26 -22.13 -14.22 -4.02
CA THR A 26 -21.27 -14.19 -5.21
C THR A 26 -20.81 -12.76 -5.52
N ILE A 27 -21.70 -11.79 -5.45
CA ILE A 27 -21.36 -10.36 -5.61
C ILE A 27 -20.34 -9.94 -4.56
N ALA A 28 -20.55 -10.28 -3.29
CA ALA A 28 -19.61 -9.93 -2.21
C ALA A 28 -18.20 -10.53 -2.47
N VAL A 29 -18.12 -11.80 -2.86
CA VAL A 29 -16.84 -12.47 -3.18
C VAL A 29 -16.16 -11.81 -4.39
N VAL A 30 -16.91 -11.51 -5.45
CA VAL A 30 -16.38 -10.83 -6.63
C VAL A 30 -15.86 -9.43 -6.29
N LEU A 31 -16.58 -8.66 -5.47
CA LEU A 31 -16.12 -7.36 -4.99
C LEU A 31 -14.80 -7.48 -4.22
N VAL A 32 -14.69 -8.43 -3.30
CA VAL A 32 -13.43 -8.68 -2.58
C VAL A 32 -12.31 -9.02 -3.55
N ALA A 33 -12.55 -9.93 -4.50
CA ALA A 33 -11.55 -10.34 -5.49
C ALA A 33 -11.08 -9.16 -6.35
N ILE A 34 -11.99 -8.31 -6.84
CA ILE A 34 -11.65 -7.13 -7.64
C ILE A 34 -10.79 -6.15 -6.84
N ASN A 35 -11.12 -5.88 -5.58
CA ASN A 35 -10.32 -5.00 -4.73
C ASN A 35 -8.93 -5.56 -4.46
N LEU A 36 -8.80 -6.86 -4.20
CA LEU A 36 -7.51 -7.50 -4.01
C LEU A 36 -6.65 -7.43 -5.27
N LEU A 37 -7.25 -7.63 -6.44
CA LEU A 37 -6.55 -7.49 -7.72
C LEU A 37 -6.08 -6.04 -7.94
N ARG A 38 -6.94 -5.04 -7.72
CA ARG A 38 -6.56 -3.61 -7.83
C ARG A 38 -5.45 -3.26 -6.84
N PHE A 39 -5.57 -3.68 -5.58
CA PHE A 39 -4.55 -3.47 -4.56
C PHE A 39 -3.22 -4.13 -4.96
N SER A 40 -3.24 -5.38 -5.44
CA SER A 40 -2.02 -6.08 -5.85
C SER A 40 -1.30 -5.39 -7.01
N ALA A 41 -2.05 -4.88 -7.98
CA ALA A 41 -1.51 -4.10 -9.09
C ALA A 41 -0.91 -2.77 -8.60
N ALA A 42 -1.60 -2.10 -7.67
CA ALA A 42 -1.12 -0.88 -7.03
C ALA A 42 0.18 -1.13 -6.25
N CYS A 43 0.28 -2.21 -5.46
CA CYS A 43 1.51 -2.59 -4.76
C CYS A 43 2.68 -2.79 -5.73
N ALA A 44 2.47 -3.51 -6.84
CA ALA A 44 3.52 -3.75 -7.81
C ALA A 44 4.00 -2.46 -8.50
N SER A 45 3.09 -1.53 -8.78
CA SER A 45 3.42 -0.20 -9.32
C SER A 45 4.16 0.64 -8.28
N PHE A 46 3.62 0.71 -7.06
CA PHE A 46 4.19 1.44 -5.92
C PHE A 46 5.61 0.98 -5.61
N ASP A 47 5.89 -0.32 -5.59
CA ASP A 47 7.23 -0.84 -5.29
C ASP A 47 8.26 -0.40 -6.35
N ARG A 48 7.86 -0.31 -7.62
CA ARG A 48 8.74 0.17 -8.69
C ARG A 48 8.97 1.67 -8.58
N VAL A 49 7.90 2.44 -8.44
CA VAL A 49 7.95 3.91 -8.36
C VAL A 49 8.66 4.37 -7.09
N ALA A 50 8.40 3.75 -5.94
CA ALA A 50 9.06 4.11 -4.69
C ALA A 50 10.58 3.87 -4.74
N LEU A 51 11.02 2.79 -5.41
CA LEU A 51 12.44 2.55 -5.62
C LEU A 51 13.06 3.64 -6.52
N ASP A 52 12.43 3.93 -7.65
CA ASP A 52 12.89 4.93 -8.61
C ASP A 52 12.96 6.34 -8.00
N ALA A 53 11.91 6.73 -7.26
CA ALA A 53 11.85 8.01 -6.55
C ALA A 53 12.91 8.12 -5.45
N VAL A 54 13.10 7.07 -4.64
CA VAL A 54 14.10 7.08 -3.56
C VAL A 54 15.53 7.08 -4.12
N VAL A 55 15.80 6.41 -5.25
CA VAL A 55 17.12 6.43 -5.89
C VAL A 55 17.41 7.78 -6.55
N SER A 56 16.44 8.36 -7.26
CA SER A 56 16.62 9.62 -7.97
C SER A 56 16.66 10.83 -7.04
N GLN A 57 15.73 10.91 -6.08
CA GLN A 57 15.54 12.07 -5.22
C GLN A 57 16.22 11.92 -3.85
N GLY A 58 16.39 10.68 -3.36
CA GLY A 58 16.98 10.41 -2.05
C GLY A 58 18.52 10.47 -2.01
N VAL A 59 19.19 10.33 -3.16
CA VAL A 59 20.67 10.33 -3.28
C VAL A 59 21.23 11.73 -3.56
N ALA A 60 20.44 12.65 -4.13
CA ALA A 60 20.91 13.98 -4.50
C ALA A 60 19.84 15.05 -4.22
N PRO A 61 19.68 15.53 -2.98
CA PRO A 61 18.80 16.66 -2.71
C PRO A 61 19.30 17.90 -3.46
N ALA A 62 18.45 18.48 -4.31
CA ALA A 62 18.75 19.75 -4.98
C ALA A 62 18.74 20.89 -3.95
N GLY A 63 19.91 21.17 -3.36
CA GLY A 63 20.09 22.27 -2.42
C GLY A 63 19.95 21.88 -0.95
N ASP A 64 20.49 22.75 -0.12
CA ASP A 64 20.71 22.67 1.33
C ASP A 64 20.01 21.51 2.08
N GLN A 65 20.62 20.31 2.06
CA GLN A 65 20.66 19.23 3.07
C GLN A 65 19.41 18.93 3.94
N ASN A 66 18.22 19.34 3.52
CA ASN A 66 17.02 19.22 4.33
C ASN A 66 16.30 17.93 3.98
N ARG A 67 16.47 16.91 4.83
CA ARG A 67 15.79 15.60 4.74
C ARG A 67 14.28 15.73 4.51
N ALA A 68 13.66 16.75 5.08
CA ALA A 68 12.23 17.02 4.88
C ALA A 68 11.89 17.34 3.41
N ALA A 69 12.74 18.07 2.70
CA ALA A 69 12.55 18.37 1.29
C ALA A 69 12.67 17.11 0.42
N ALA A 70 13.65 16.24 0.70
CA ALA A 70 13.79 14.96 0.00
C ALA A 70 12.59 14.03 0.25
N VAL A 71 12.05 14.00 1.47
CA VAL A 71 10.83 13.24 1.79
C VAL A 71 9.63 13.77 1.00
N ASP A 72 9.46 15.09 0.94
CA ASP A 72 8.35 15.71 0.22
C ASP A 72 8.43 15.48 -1.30
N GLU A 73 9.64 15.56 -1.86
CA GLU A 73 9.88 15.29 -3.29
C GLU A 73 9.64 13.82 -3.65
N VAL A 74 10.13 12.88 -2.82
CA VAL A 74 9.84 11.45 -2.99
C VAL A 74 8.34 11.19 -2.88
N ARG A 75 7.66 11.77 -1.88
CA ARG A 75 6.21 11.62 -1.71
C ARG A 75 5.45 12.15 -2.92
N SER A 76 5.77 13.35 -3.38
CA SER A 76 5.14 14.02 -4.52
C SER A 76 5.34 13.23 -5.81
N CYS A 77 6.55 12.71 -6.04
CA CYS A 77 6.85 11.84 -7.18
C CYS A 77 6.01 10.56 -7.17
N ILE A 78 5.93 9.86 -6.03
CA ILE A 78 5.16 8.62 -5.91
C ILE A 78 3.66 8.88 -6.09
N GLN A 79 3.11 9.92 -5.43
CA GLN A 79 1.70 10.28 -5.56
C GLN A 79 1.35 10.70 -7.01
N GLY A 80 2.22 11.49 -7.64
CA GLY A 80 2.03 11.96 -9.01
C GLY A 80 2.15 10.87 -10.08
N ALA A 81 2.81 9.76 -9.79
CA ALA A 81 2.92 8.61 -10.69
C ALA A 81 1.76 7.61 -10.53
N LEU A 82 1.16 7.51 -9.34
CA LEU A 82 0.06 6.58 -9.08
C LEU A 82 -1.32 7.13 -9.52
N GLN A 83 -1.54 8.44 -9.45
CA GLN A 83 -2.74 9.16 -9.95
C GLN A 83 -4.08 8.40 -9.75
N ASP A 84 -4.31 7.82 -8.58
CA ASP A 84 -5.55 7.12 -8.23
C ASP A 84 -6.13 7.77 -6.96
N ASP A 85 -7.39 8.20 -7.02
CA ASP A 85 -8.11 8.82 -5.90
C ASP A 85 -8.31 7.84 -4.73
N ASP A 86 -8.30 6.53 -5.02
CA ASP A 86 -8.40 5.47 -4.02
C ASP A 86 -7.05 5.25 -3.28
N LEU A 87 -5.97 5.95 -3.66
CA LEU A 87 -4.61 5.78 -3.13
C LEU A 87 -4.06 7.07 -2.48
N ALA A 88 -3.51 6.93 -1.28
CA ALA A 88 -2.75 7.98 -0.60
C ALA A 88 -1.35 7.49 -0.22
N VAL A 89 -0.35 8.36 -0.30
CA VAL A 89 1.05 8.02 -0.01
C VAL A 89 1.57 8.84 1.17
N GLU A 90 2.26 8.15 2.06
CA GLU A 90 3.05 8.71 3.16
C GLU A 90 4.52 8.28 3.03
N VAL A 91 5.46 9.18 3.29
CA VAL A 91 6.90 8.88 3.25
C VAL A 91 7.54 9.47 4.50
N SER A 92 8.40 8.68 5.14
CA SER A 92 9.24 9.09 6.26
C SER A 92 10.70 8.74 5.98
N ALA A 93 11.63 9.52 6.52
CA ALA A 93 13.06 9.26 6.41
C ALA A 93 13.75 9.31 7.77
N GLU A 94 14.47 8.25 8.09
CA GLU A 94 15.23 8.09 9.33
C GLU A 94 16.72 7.89 9.01
N GLN A 95 17.59 8.60 9.73
CA GLN A 95 19.02 8.37 9.60
C GLN A 95 19.43 7.17 10.46
N LEU A 96 20.01 6.17 9.81
CA LEU A 96 20.64 5.06 10.51
C LEU A 96 22.02 5.54 10.95
N SER A 97 22.09 6.14 12.13
CA SER A 97 23.37 6.43 12.78
C SER A 97 24.07 5.10 13.01
N GLY A 98 25.22 4.89 12.35
CA GLY A 98 26.07 3.73 12.61
C GLY A 98 26.34 3.65 14.11
N GLY A 99 25.96 2.53 14.73
CA GLY A 99 26.21 2.31 16.15
C GLY A 99 27.69 2.48 16.43
N ALA A 100 28.06 3.61 17.04
CA ALA A 100 29.18 3.63 17.96
C ALA A 100 28.75 2.72 19.11
N GLY A 101 29.03 1.43 18.99
CA GLY A 101 29.01 0.55 20.15
C GLY A 101 29.90 1.19 21.20
N ASP A 102 29.38 1.34 22.41
CA ASP A 102 30.19 1.52 23.60
C ASP A 102 31.06 0.26 23.74
N VAL A 103 32.22 0.25 23.09
CA VAL A 103 33.22 -0.81 23.21
C VAL A 103 34.15 -0.42 24.35
N SER A 104 33.61 -0.44 25.57
CA SER A 104 34.42 -0.73 26.75
C SER A 104 34.85 -2.21 26.69
N GLY A 105 35.95 -2.47 25.98
CA GLY A 105 36.70 -3.72 26.07
C GLY A 105 36.60 -4.63 24.86
N GLY A 106 37.49 -4.45 23.88
CA GLY A 106 37.72 -5.47 22.85
C GLY A 106 38.14 -4.90 21.51
N ARG A 107 39.40 -5.09 21.17
CA ARG A 107 40.08 -4.60 19.97
C ARG A 107 39.48 -5.22 18.70
N GLY A 108 38.53 -4.55 18.08
CA GLY A 108 38.01 -4.83 16.74
C GLY A 108 37.69 -3.53 16.02
N VAL A 109 38.49 -3.16 15.01
CA VAL A 109 38.22 -2.00 14.15
C VAL A 109 37.09 -2.38 13.21
N GLY A 110 35.85 -2.25 13.67
CA GLY A 110 34.69 -2.23 12.78
C GLY A 110 34.70 -0.90 12.03
N PHE A 111 35.19 -0.88 10.79
CA PHE A 111 34.98 0.26 9.91
C PHE A 111 33.46 0.47 9.79
N PRO A 112 32.90 1.64 10.17
CA PRO A 112 31.50 1.92 9.88
C PRO A 112 31.37 1.96 8.37
N VAL A 113 30.72 0.94 7.79
CA VAL A 113 30.70 0.74 6.33
C VAL A 113 30.06 1.93 5.61
N SER A 114 29.16 2.70 6.26
CA SER A 114 28.73 4.03 5.81
C SER A 114 28.14 4.84 6.99
N PRO A 115 28.69 6.02 7.35
CA PRO A 115 28.18 6.82 8.47
C PRO A 115 26.86 7.57 8.18
N LEU A 116 26.29 7.47 6.96
CA LEU A 116 25.26 8.38 6.45
C LEU A 116 24.08 7.66 5.75
N LEU A 117 23.82 6.41 6.10
CA LEU A 117 22.67 5.64 5.62
C LEU A 117 21.35 6.31 6.04
N THR A 118 20.44 6.47 5.08
CA THR A 118 19.09 6.98 5.32
C THR A 118 18.09 5.90 4.93
N ARG A 119 17.24 5.50 5.88
CA ARG A 119 16.10 4.61 5.65
C ARG A 119 14.90 5.46 5.25
N PHE A 120 14.40 5.27 4.05
CA PHE A 120 13.11 5.77 3.62
C PHE A 120 12.04 4.69 3.87
N THR A 121 10.99 5.05 4.58
CA THR A 121 9.81 4.21 4.79
C THR A 121 8.66 4.85 4.03
N CYS A 122 8.21 4.19 2.96
CA CYS A 122 7.10 4.63 2.13
C CYS A 122 5.89 3.75 2.44
N THR A 123 4.74 4.36 2.72
CA THR A 123 3.47 3.66 2.97
C THR A 123 2.43 4.13 1.95
N MET A 124 1.78 3.16 1.31
CA MET A 124 0.64 3.35 0.44
C MET A 124 -0.63 2.94 1.18
N HIS A 125 -1.61 3.82 1.24
CA HIS A 125 -2.93 3.60 1.81
C HIS A 125 -3.94 3.42 0.68
N TYR A 126 -4.60 2.27 0.61
CA TYR A 126 -5.60 1.94 -0.40
C TYR A 126 -7.01 1.91 0.19
N ARG A 127 -7.94 2.61 -0.45
CA ARG A 127 -9.35 2.63 -0.11
C ARG A 127 -10.13 1.75 -1.09
N PRO A 128 -10.54 0.53 -0.68
CA PRO A 128 -11.30 -0.37 -1.55
C PRO A 128 -12.68 0.18 -1.90
N TRP A 129 -13.19 -0.16 -3.07
CA TRP A 129 -14.54 0.18 -3.49
C TRP A 129 -15.51 -0.99 -3.24
N PRO A 130 -16.76 -0.80 -2.79
CA PRO A 130 -17.40 0.46 -2.44
C PRO A 130 -17.10 0.90 -1.00
N GLN A 131 -16.91 2.20 -0.80
CA GLN A 131 -16.88 2.81 0.52
C GLN A 131 -18.32 3.13 0.95
N VAL A 132 -18.74 2.62 2.10
CA VAL A 132 -20.08 2.88 2.66
C VAL A 132 -19.90 3.72 3.92
N ASP A 133 -19.95 5.05 3.76
CA ASP A 133 -19.71 5.98 4.86
C ASP A 133 -20.96 6.26 5.70
N SER A 134 -22.15 5.97 5.16
CA SER A 134 -23.44 6.20 5.79
C SER A 134 -24.47 5.20 5.31
N PHE A 135 -25.23 4.63 6.25
CA PHE A 135 -26.38 3.79 5.96
C PHE A 135 -27.58 4.33 6.74
N ALA A 136 -28.66 4.68 6.03
CA ALA A 136 -29.89 5.22 6.61
C ALA A 136 -29.68 6.44 7.55
N GLY A 137 -28.72 7.31 7.23
CA GLY A 137 -28.44 8.53 8.01
C GLY A 137 -27.53 8.31 9.22
N VAL A 138 -27.11 7.07 9.49
CA VAL A 138 -26.12 6.73 10.51
C VAL A 138 -24.76 6.57 9.84
N ARG A 139 -23.75 7.29 10.32
CA ARG A 139 -22.36 7.12 9.87
C ARG A 139 -21.88 5.73 10.25
N VAL A 140 -21.53 4.93 9.25
CA VAL A 140 -21.06 3.56 9.45
C VAL A 140 -19.54 3.61 9.57
N GLY A 141 -19.06 3.76 10.81
CA GLY A 141 -17.65 3.53 11.18
C GLY A 141 -16.58 4.35 10.43
N THR A 142 -15.33 3.94 10.60
CA THR A 142 -14.17 4.47 9.87
C THR A 142 -14.05 3.79 8.52
N PRO A 143 -13.77 4.52 7.43
CA PRO A 143 -13.57 3.95 6.09
C PRO A 143 -12.52 2.84 6.11
N LEU A 144 -12.78 1.72 5.43
CA LEU A 144 -11.83 0.63 5.32
C LEU A 144 -10.61 1.12 4.52
N THR A 145 -9.42 0.94 5.07
CA THR A 145 -8.15 1.28 4.41
C THR A 145 -7.19 0.10 4.55
N ILE A 146 -6.52 -0.27 3.47
CA ILE A 146 -5.50 -1.33 3.42
C ILE A 146 -4.15 -0.67 3.18
N ASP A 147 -3.19 -0.95 4.05
CA ASP A 147 -1.87 -0.32 3.99
C ASP A 147 -0.82 -1.27 3.43
N HIS A 148 0.07 -0.74 2.60
CA HIS A 148 1.27 -1.42 2.11
C HIS A 148 2.50 -0.56 2.40
N THR A 149 3.43 -1.07 3.20
CA THR A 149 4.64 -0.35 3.59
C THR A 149 5.88 -1.00 3.00
N ARG A 150 6.77 -0.18 2.45
CA ARG A 150 8.08 -0.59 1.95
C ARG A 150 9.18 0.30 2.51
N SER A 151 10.22 -0.34 3.06
CA SER A 151 11.40 0.35 3.57
C SER A 151 12.59 0.15 2.64
N LEU A 152 13.31 1.22 2.34
CA LEU A 152 14.46 1.26 1.44
C LEU A 152 15.61 1.98 2.16
N VAL A 153 16.81 1.40 2.15
CA VAL A 153 17.99 2.02 2.76
C VAL A 153 18.95 2.46 1.66
N VAL A 154 19.31 3.74 1.70
CA VAL A 154 20.17 4.37 0.69
C VAL A 154 21.34 5.08 1.38
N ASP A 155 22.53 4.97 0.79
CA ASP A 155 23.67 5.81 1.15
C ASP A 155 23.58 7.12 0.36
N ARG A 156 23.43 8.24 1.07
CA ARG A 156 23.28 9.55 0.42
C ARG A 156 24.56 10.03 -0.30
N PHE A 157 25.72 9.41 -0.05
CA PHE A 157 27.01 9.80 -0.65
C PHE A 157 27.63 8.75 -1.57
N ARG A 158 27.00 7.58 -1.70
CA ARG A 158 27.33 6.58 -2.71
C ARG A 158 26.08 6.20 -3.46
N ALA A 159 26.07 6.39 -4.77
CA ALA A 159 25.00 5.89 -5.64
C ALA A 159 24.91 4.36 -5.50
N GLY A 160 23.99 3.89 -4.65
CA GLY A 160 23.78 2.47 -4.37
C GLY A 160 22.74 2.27 -3.27
N VAL A 161 21.69 1.50 -3.58
CA VAL A 161 20.73 1.01 -2.59
C VAL A 161 21.37 -0.19 -1.89
N VAL A 162 21.43 -0.16 -0.55
CA VAL A 162 21.83 -1.32 0.24
C VAL A 162 20.54 -2.02 0.65
N VAL A 163 20.24 -3.15 0.00
CA VAL A 163 18.97 -3.90 0.18
C VAL A 163 18.83 -4.41 1.61
#